data_AF-A0A8J4DUT5-F1
#
_entry.id   AF-A0A8J4DUT5-F1
#
_cell.length_a   1.000
_cell.length_b   1.000
_cell.length_c   1.000
_cell.angle_alpha   90.00
_cell.angle_beta   90.00
_cell.angle_gamma   90.00
#
_symmetry.space_group_name_H-M   'P 1'
#
loop_
_entity.id
_entity.type
_entity.pdbx_description
1 polymer ?
#
loop_
_entity_poly.entity_id
_entity_poly.type
_entity_poly.pdbx_seq_one_letter_code
_entity_poly.pdbx_strand_id
1 'polypeptide(L)'
;MDSRNEQITDDYELARTYQRQAEEFRDQWMAGRAREIEYVIGRAREGDPRFKRMSERELQATGRMRWSKSGRARKLAGLDEEYSRLAKIHLAFAEFQLLRARN
;
A
#
# COMPACT_ATOMS: atom_id res chain seq x y z
N MET A 1 34.58 -0.38 -14.13
CA MET A 1 33.26 -0.25 -14.79
C MET A 1 32.95 1.23 -14.86
N ASP A 2 32.21 1.65 -15.89
CA ASP A 2 31.93 3.08 -16.15
C ASP A 2 30.93 3.59 -15.11
N SER A 3 31.27 4.62 -14.31
CA SER A 3 30.46 5.09 -13.17
C SER A 3 29.00 5.45 -13.54
N ARG A 4 28.73 5.67 -14.82
CA ARG A 4 27.39 5.89 -15.37
C ARG A 4 26.54 4.61 -15.42
N ASN A 5 27.13 3.46 -15.75
CA ASN A 5 26.41 2.18 -15.77
C ASN A 5 26.08 1.72 -14.34
N GLU A 6 26.95 2.05 -13.38
CA GLU A 6 26.71 1.83 -11.94
C GLU A 6 25.51 2.67 -11.49
N GLN A 7 25.48 3.98 -11.79
CA GLN A 7 24.37 4.86 -11.42
C GLN A 7 23.00 4.43 -12.01
N ILE A 8 22.96 4.00 -13.27
CA ILE A 8 21.73 3.49 -13.90
C ILE A 8 21.23 2.23 -13.16
N THR A 9 22.16 1.33 -12.82
CA THR A 9 21.84 0.09 -12.11
C THR A 9 21.29 0.40 -10.71
N ASP A 10 21.94 1.31 -9.99
CA ASP A 10 21.53 1.75 -8.66
C ASP A 10 20.12 2.36 -8.69
N ASP A 11 19.81 3.21 -9.68
CA ASP A 11 18.47 3.79 -9.81
C ASP A 11 17.39 2.74 -10.10
N TYR A 12 17.68 1.72 -10.91
CA TYR A 12 16.75 0.59 -11.12
C TYR A 12 16.56 -0.24 -9.84
N GLU A 13 17.62 -0.49 -9.08
CA GLU A 13 17.55 -1.25 -7.83
C GLU A 13 16.76 -0.49 -6.75
N LEU A 14 16.97 0.83 -6.65
CA LEU A 14 16.17 1.70 -5.78
C LEU A 14 14.70 1.71 -6.19
N ALA A 15 14.41 1.86 -7.48
CA ALA A 15 13.04 1.82 -7.99
C ALA A 15 12.33 0.51 -7.62
N ARG A 16 13.00 -0.64 -7.79
CA ARG A 16 12.46 -1.96 -7.43
C ARG A 16 12.27 -2.12 -5.92
N THR A 17 13.19 -1.58 -5.12
CA THR A 17 13.11 -1.64 -3.66
C THR A 17 11.91 -0.84 -3.15
N TYR A 18 11.74 0.39 -3.63
CA TYR A 18 10.60 1.23 -3.26
C TYR A 18 9.27 0.65 -3.75
N GLN A 19 9.23 0.06 -4.95
CA GLN A 19 8.06 -0.64 -5.46
C GLN A 19 7.63 -1.77 -4.51
N ARG A 20 8.58 -2.61 -4.06
CA ARG A 20 8.31 -3.70 -3.11
C ARG A 20 7.77 -3.18 -1.78
N GLN A 21 8.37 -2.12 -1.25
CA GLN A 21 7.90 -1.52 0.01
C GLN A 21 6.48 -0.97 -0.12
N ALA A 22 6.15 -0.32 -1.23
CA ALA A 22 4.78 0.13 -1.50
C ALA A 22 3.79 -1.05 -1.53
N GLU A 23 4.15 -2.16 -2.18
CA GLU A 23 3.36 -3.39 -2.21
C GLU A 23 3.17 -3.99 -0.81
N GLU A 24 4.23 -4.07 0.00
CA GLU A 24 4.14 -4.53 1.40
C GLU A 24 3.17 -3.69 2.23
N PHE A 25 3.19 -2.35 2.10
CA PHE A 25 2.25 -1.48 2.81
C PHE A 25 0.82 -1.65 2.32
N ARG A 26 0.62 -1.87 1.02
CA ARG A 26 -0.69 -2.14 0.43
C ARG A 26 -1.26 -3.47 0.93
N ASP A 27 -0.44 -4.50 1.00
CA ASP A 27 -0.83 -5.81 1.53
C ASP A 27 -1.19 -5.73 3.01
N GLN A 28 -0.40 -5.01 3.81
CA GLN A 28 -0.72 -4.74 5.21
C GLN A 28 -2.03 -3.96 5.36
N TRP A 29 -2.30 -3.01 4.46
CA TRP A 29 -3.54 -2.25 4.44
C TRP A 29 -4.74 -3.16 4.15
N MET A 30 -4.62 -4.04 3.16
CA MET A 30 -5.65 -5.00 2.78
C MET A 30 -5.91 -6.04 3.88
N ALA A 31 -4.85 -6.54 4.52
CA ALA A 31 -4.96 -7.44 5.66
C ALA A 31 -5.64 -6.77 6.86
N GLY A 32 -5.32 -5.49 7.14
CA GLY A 32 -6.00 -4.73 8.19
C GLY A 32 -7.48 -4.53 7.93
N ARG A 33 -7.86 -4.26 6.67
CA ARG A 33 -9.26 -4.18 6.24
C ARG A 33 -10.01 -5.49 6.47
N ALA A 34 -9.41 -6.63 6.10
CA ALA A 34 -10.01 -7.94 6.31
C ALA A 34 -10.26 -8.21 7.81
N ARG A 35 -9.25 -7.96 8.66
CA ARG A 35 -9.37 -8.12 10.12
C ARG A 35 -10.48 -7.25 10.73
N GLU A 36 -10.61 -6.00 10.30
CA GLU A 36 -11.68 -5.12 10.84
C GLU A 36 -13.08 -5.57 10.40
N ILE A 37 -13.21 -6.11 9.18
CA ILE A 37 -14.47 -6.72 8.72
C ILE A 37 -14.81 -7.93 9.60
N GLU A 38 -13.85 -8.84 9.80
CA GLU A 38 -14.03 -10.02 10.66
C GLU A 38 -14.37 -9.63 12.08
N TYR A 39 -13.71 -8.61 12.64
CA TYR A 39 -14.02 -8.08 13.97
C TYR A 39 -15.49 -7.62 14.06
N VAL A 40 -15.96 -6.79 13.12
CA VAL A 40 -17.34 -6.29 13.12
C VAL A 40 -18.35 -7.43 12.98
N ILE A 41 -18.07 -8.41 12.13
CA ILE A 41 -18.90 -9.61 11.99
C ILE A 41 -18.93 -10.43 13.29
N GLY A 42 -17.77 -10.64 13.93
CA GLY A 42 -17.66 -11.34 15.21
C GLY A 42 -18.47 -10.66 16.30
N ARG A 43 -18.38 -9.33 16.41
CA ARG A 43 -19.17 -8.54 17.36
C ARG A 43 -20.68 -8.64 17.09
N ALA A 44 -21.10 -8.69 15.84
CA ALA A 44 -22.51 -8.90 15.50
C ALA A 44 -23.01 -10.26 15.97
N ARG A 45 -22.20 -11.32 15.78
CA ARG A 45 -22.51 -12.70 16.24
C ARG A 45 -22.59 -12.80 17.76
N GLU A 46 -21.75 -12.06 18.48
CA GLU A 46 -21.80 -11.93 19.94
C GLU A 46 -23.01 -11.12 20.44
N GLY A 47 -23.85 -10.58 19.54
CA GLY A 47 -25.03 -9.82 19.91
C GLY A 47 -24.77 -8.37 20.28
N ASP A 48 -23.63 -7.78 19.87
CA ASP A 48 -23.33 -6.37 20.08
C ASP A 48 -24.47 -5.51 19.47
N PRO A 49 -25.17 -4.68 20.27
CA PRO A 49 -26.37 -3.98 19.81
C PRO A 49 -26.10 -3.01 18.65
N ARG A 50 -24.84 -2.59 18.47
CA ARG A 50 -24.44 -1.72 17.35
C ARG A 50 -24.43 -2.44 16.00
N PHE A 51 -24.26 -3.77 16.00
CA PHE A 51 -24.02 -4.55 14.78
C PHE A 51 -25.03 -5.69 14.57
N LYS A 52 -25.67 -6.21 15.63
CA LYS A 52 -26.51 -7.42 15.59
C LYS A 52 -27.71 -7.38 14.63
N ARG A 53 -28.14 -6.18 14.21
CA ARG A 53 -29.27 -5.98 13.28
C ARG A 53 -28.82 -5.69 11.85
N MET A 54 -27.51 -5.56 11.62
CA MET A 54 -26.97 -5.28 10.29
C MET A 54 -26.92 -6.56 9.45
N SER A 55 -27.24 -6.43 8.17
CA SER A 55 -26.96 -7.45 7.16
C SER A 55 -25.45 -7.64 6.99
N GLU A 56 -25.05 -8.78 6.41
CA GLU A 56 -23.64 -9.04 6.12
C GLU A 56 -22.99 -7.95 5.26
N ARG A 57 -23.72 -7.44 4.26
CA ARG A 57 -23.23 -6.35 3.40
C ARG A 57 -22.97 -5.07 4.20
N GLU A 58 -23.84 -4.74 5.15
CA GLU A 58 -23.68 -3.57 6.04
C GLU A 58 -22.52 -3.78 7.02
N LEU A 59 -22.33 -5.00 7.54
CA LEU A 59 -21.19 -5.34 8.41
C LEU A 59 -19.87 -5.18 7.66
N GLN A 60 -19.80 -5.69 6.42
CA GLN A 60 -18.62 -5.51 5.57
C GLN A 60 -18.36 -4.03 5.27
N ALA A 61 -19.39 -3.27 4.86
CA ALA A 61 -19.27 -1.83 4.62
C ALA A 61 -18.79 -1.08 5.87
N THR A 62 -19.33 -1.44 7.04
CA THR A 62 -18.96 -0.87 8.34
C THR A 62 -17.50 -1.16 8.68
N GLY A 63 -17.04 -2.40 8.54
CA GLY A 63 -15.65 -2.78 8.77
C GLY A 63 -14.68 -2.03 7.85
N ARG A 64 -15.03 -1.91 6.55
CA ARG A 64 -14.25 -1.13 5.58
C ARG A 64 -14.12 0.33 5.98
N MET A 65 -15.23 0.97 6.35
CA MET A 65 -15.26 2.37 6.78
C MET A 65 -14.45 2.58 8.07
N ARG A 66 -14.61 1.69 9.06
CA ARG A 66 -13.88 1.80 10.32
C ARG A 66 -12.38 1.67 10.11
N TRP A 67 -11.96 0.69 9.31
CA TRP A 67 -10.56 0.52 8.97
C TRP A 67 -10.01 1.76 8.25
N SER A 68 -10.68 2.25 7.20
CA SER A 68 -10.19 3.39 6.41
C SER A 68 -10.03 4.68 7.23
N LYS A 69 -10.84 4.88 8.26
CA LYS A 69 -10.75 6.03 9.18
C LYS A 69 -9.67 5.87 10.26
N SER A 70 -9.16 4.66 10.48
CA SER A 70 -8.14 4.42 11.49
C SER A 70 -6.83 5.16 11.19
N GLY A 71 -6.09 5.54 12.24
CA GLY A 71 -4.77 6.15 12.08
C GLY A 71 -3.77 5.23 11.38
N ARG A 72 -3.85 3.91 11.65
CA ARG A 72 -2.98 2.92 11.02
C ARG A 72 -3.24 2.79 9.51
N ALA A 73 -4.50 2.73 9.09
CA ALA A 73 -4.84 2.65 7.66
C ALA A 73 -4.37 3.90 6.91
N ARG A 74 -4.56 5.09 7.48
CA ARG A 74 -4.06 6.35 6.89
C ARG A 74 -2.55 6.36 6.77
N LYS A 75 -1.83 5.91 7.80
CA LYS A 75 -0.37 5.79 7.76
C LYS A 75 0.10 4.84 6.65
N LEU A 76 -0.49 3.65 6.56
CA LEU A 76 -0.14 2.66 5.53
C LEU A 76 -0.42 3.18 4.12
N ALA A 77 -1.56 3.86 3.92
CA ALA A 77 -1.89 4.46 2.63
C ALA A 77 -0.90 5.57 2.25
N GLY A 78 -0.51 6.42 3.20
CA GLY A 78 0.51 7.45 2.97
C GLY A 78 1.87 6.87 2.61
N LEU A 79 2.28 5.78 3.26
CA LEU A 79 3.52 5.08 2.94
C LEU A 79 3.44 4.40 1.55
N ASP A 80 2.36 3.71 1.21
CA ASP A 80 2.15 3.16 -0.15
C ASP A 80 2.32 4.26 -1.22
N GLU A 81 1.68 5.41 -1.00
CA GLU A 81 1.78 6.55 -1.93
C GLU A 81 3.20 7.11 -2.03
N GLU A 82 3.87 7.31 -0.90
CA GLU A 82 5.23 7.85 -0.84
C GLU A 82 6.23 6.94 -1.55
N TYR A 83 6.22 5.65 -1.24
CA TYR A 83 7.13 4.68 -1.83
C TYR A 83 6.80 4.41 -3.31
N SER A 84 5.53 4.39 -3.70
CA SER A 84 5.13 4.35 -5.12
C SER A 84 5.65 5.56 -5.89
N ARG A 85 5.69 6.74 -5.26
CA ARG A 85 6.23 7.97 -5.88
C ARG A 85 7.74 7.88 -6.05
N LEU A 86 8.46 7.46 -5.02
CA LEU A 86 9.91 7.27 -5.07
C LEU A 86 10.30 6.23 -6.13
N ALA A 87 9.58 5.11 -6.22
CA ALA A 87 9.80 4.09 -7.24
C ALA A 87 9.73 4.68 -8.66
N LYS A 88 8.71 5.51 -8.93
CA LYS A 88 8.53 6.17 -10.23
C LYS A 88 9.65 7.17 -10.54
N ILE A 89 10.10 7.93 -9.54
CA ILE A 89 11.17 8.93 -9.72
C ILE A 89 12.48 8.25 -10.12
N HIS A 90 12.89 7.22 -9.38
CA HIS A 90 14.14 6.52 -9.68
C HIS A 90 14.07 5.75 -11.00
N LEU A 91 12.92 5.16 -11.33
CA LEU A 91 12.71 4.55 -12.65
C LEU A 91 12.87 5.58 -13.77
N ALA A 92 12.25 6.76 -13.64
CA ALA A 92 12.36 7.82 -14.63
C ALA A 92 13.80 8.33 -14.79
N PHE A 93 14.57 8.41 -13.70
CA PHE A 93 15.99 8.77 -13.77
C PHE A 93 16.82 7.71 -14.49
N ALA A 94 16.61 6.44 -14.19
CA ALA A 94 17.31 5.33 -14.87
C ALA A 94 16.99 5.32 -16.38
N GLU A 95 15.71 5.48 -16.74
CA GLU A 95 15.26 5.55 -18.13
C GLU A 95 15.85 6.75 -18.88
N PHE A 96 15.87 7.94 -18.26
CA PHE A 96 16.45 9.14 -18.85
C PHE A 96 17.95 8.98 -19.11
N GLN A 97 18.70 8.43 -18.15
CA GLN A 97 20.14 8.19 -18.31
C GLN A 97 20.42 7.16 -19.43
N LEU A 98 19.61 6.12 -19.52
CA LEU A 98 19.71 5.12 -20.57
C LEU A 98 19.43 5.73 -21.96
N LEU A 99 18.40 6.57 -22.09
CA LEU A 99 18.10 7.29 -23.33
C LEU A 99 19.23 8.25 -23.71
N ARG A 100 19.79 8.97 -22.74
CA ARG A 100 20.93 9.87 -22.96
C ARG A 100 22.20 9.12 -23.38
N ALA A 101 22.41 7.89 -22.92
CA ALA A 101 23.57 7.09 -23.30
C ALA A 101 23.45 6.47 -24.71
N ARG A 102 22.23 6.41 -25.26
CA ARG A 102 21.95 5.86 -26.60
C ARG A 102 22.02 6.90 -27.73
N ASN A 103 21.95 8.19 -27.39
CA ASN A 103 22.03 9.33 -28.30
C ASN A 103 23.41 9.99 -28.20
#